data_AF-A0A5D2THA3-F1
#
_entry.id   AF-A0A5D2THA3-F1
#
_cell.length_a   1.000
_cell.length_b   1.000
_cell.length_c   1.000
_cell.angle_alpha   90.00
_cell.angle_beta   90.00
_cell.angle_gamma   90.00
#
_symmetry.space_group_name_H-M   'P 1'
#
loop_
_entity.id
_entity.type
_entity.pdbx_description
1 polymer ?
#
loop_
_entity_poly.entity_id
_entity_poly.type
_entity_poly.pdbx_seq_one_letter_code
_entity_poly.pdbx_strand_id
1 'polypeptide(L)'
;MASFDAGYADAAVKLANWDSSKIRDKLRRDINDHIASVRAAKLSELTSSYEAKLNEALSGPVEALLDGANKETWPLIRKLLQRETESILSGLSTALSGFDMDEQTQKKTLTSLENHARGVVEGKAKEEAGRVLIRMKDRFSTLFNHDSESMPRVWTGKEDIRSITKTAHSAALKLLSVMAAIRLDDNVDNIENTLCSALLDTKGIASVTKWGSTTSDPLASSTWDKVPPNKILITPVQCKILWRQYRAETEYCVTQAISAQEANKRSNNWLPPPWAIVALIILGFNEFLTLLRNPLYVGIIFVGYLMLKALWVQLDISGEFSHGVLPGIISLSTKFIPTIMSLLKKLAEEGQAAANNNPQSTNASASKSLPNTTSPLLTASSTVTSSANGTKEE
;
A
#
# COMPACT_ATOMS: atom_id res chain seq x y z
N MET A 1 20.67 -58.35 35.76
CA MET A 1 20.66 -59.81 36.07
C MET A 1 21.88 -60.27 36.85
N ALA A 2 23.12 -60.03 36.41
CA ALA A 2 24.32 -60.47 37.13
C ALA A 2 24.30 -60.20 38.66
N SER A 3 23.82 -59.02 39.11
CA SER A 3 23.71 -58.69 40.54
C SER A 3 22.67 -59.53 41.31
N PHE A 4 21.56 -59.91 40.66
CA PHE A 4 20.57 -60.83 41.24
C PHE A 4 21.16 -62.25 41.33
N ASP A 5 21.91 -62.66 40.31
CA ASP A 5 22.53 -63.99 40.25
C ASP A 5 23.62 -64.15 41.33
N ALA A 6 24.43 -63.11 41.54
CA ALA A 6 25.42 -63.05 42.62
C ALA A 6 24.75 -63.10 44.00
N GLY A 7 23.78 -62.20 44.27
CA GLY A 7 23.08 -62.17 45.56
C GLY A 7 22.28 -63.44 45.85
N TYR A 8 21.77 -64.13 44.82
CA TYR A 8 21.17 -65.45 44.97
C TYR A 8 22.21 -66.52 45.33
N ALA A 9 23.39 -66.51 44.70
CA ALA A 9 24.46 -67.46 45.00
C ALA A 9 24.96 -67.33 46.45
N ASP A 10 25.05 -66.10 46.98
CA ASP A 10 25.43 -65.83 48.37
C ASP A 10 24.37 -66.31 49.39
N ALA A 11 23.08 -66.32 49.00
CA ALA A 11 21.96 -66.69 49.87
C ALA A 11 21.50 -68.17 49.72
N ALA A 12 22.01 -68.91 48.74
CA ALA A 12 21.51 -70.24 48.38
C ALA A 12 21.93 -71.34 49.39
N VAL A 13 20.96 -71.88 50.13
CA VAL A 13 21.20 -73.00 51.07
C VAL A 13 21.20 -74.34 50.33
N LYS A 14 22.37 -74.99 50.27
CA LYS A 14 22.63 -76.23 49.50
C LYS A 14 21.68 -77.40 49.78
N LEU A 15 21.13 -77.52 51.00
CA LEU A 15 20.17 -78.59 51.34
C LEU A 15 18.72 -78.30 50.90
N ALA A 16 18.38 -77.05 50.59
CA ALA A 16 16.98 -76.62 50.47
C ALA A 16 16.41 -76.71 49.03
N ASN A 17 17.25 -77.02 48.04
CA ASN A 17 16.88 -77.26 46.63
C ASN A 17 16.01 -76.13 46.02
N TRP A 18 16.31 -74.87 46.37
CA TRP A 18 15.55 -73.70 45.91
C TRP A 18 15.71 -73.46 44.40
N ASP A 19 14.59 -73.17 43.75
CA ASP A 19 14.51 -72.79 42.34
C ASP A 19 14.25 -71.27 42.22
N SER A 20 15.26 -70.52 41.79
CA SER A 20 15.15 -69.07 41.57
C SER A 20 14.64 -68.69 40.17
N SER A 21 14.43 -69.64 39.25
CA SER A 21 14.03 -69.36 37.86
C SER A 21 12.77 -68.49 37.79
N LYS A 22 11.71 -68.87 38.53
CA LYS A 22 10.44 -68.13 38.58
C LYS A 22 10.59 -66.70 39.08
N ILE A 23 11.49 -66.47 40.05
CA ILE A 23 11.76 -65.13 40.62
C ILE A 23 12.60 -64.30 39.65
N ARG A 24 13.63 -64.91 39.04
CA ARG A 24 14.46 -64.31 37.99
C ARG A 24 13.62 -63.90 36.77
N ASP A 25 12.71 -64.76 36.32
CA ASP A 25 11.83 -64.51 35.19
C ASP A 25 10.72 -63.51 35.51
N LYS A 26 10.27 -63.45 36.78
CA LYS A 26 9.44 -62.34 37.24
C LYS A 26 10.21 -61.02 37.19
N LEU A 27 11.40 -60.95 37.80
CA LEU A 27 12.25 -59.77 37.75
C LEU A 27 12.58 -59.35 36.31
N ARG A 28 12.75 -60.30 35.39
CA ARG A 28 12.97 -60.03 33.96
C ARG A 28 11.77 -59.35 33.32
N ARG A 29 10.56 -59.84 33.59
CA ARG A 29 9.32 -59.23 33.11
C ARG A 29 9.13 -57.86 33.73
N ASP A 30 9.21 -57.75 35.07
CA ASP A 30 9.06 -56.48 35.78
C ASP A 30 10.06 -55.40 35.27
N ILE A 31 11.31 -55.77 34.98
CA ILE A 31 12.31 -54.87 34.35
C ILE A 31 11.93 -54.51 32.91
N ASN A 32 11.54 -55.48 32.08
CA ASN A 32 11.16 -55.24 30.69
C ASN A 32 9.90 -54.35 30.59
N ASP A 33 8.91 -54.58 31.45
CA ASP A 33 7.67 -53.80 31.53
C ASP A 33 7.98 -52.36 31.98
N HIS A 34 8.91 -52.18 32.93
CA HIS A 34 9.39 -50.85 33.31
C HIS A 34 10.15 -50.15 32.18
N ILE A 35 11.04 -50.85 31.47
CA ILE A 35 11.76 -50.31 30.29
C ILE A 35 10.75 -49.89 29.21
N ALA A 36 9.74 -50.72 28.92
CA ALA A 36 8.69 -50.40 27.96
C ALA A 36 7.88 -49.16 28.38
N SER A 37 7.52 -49.05 29.65
CA SER A 37 6.82 -47.90 30.22
C SER A 37 7.64 -46.60 30.11
N VAL A 38 8.91 -46.62 30.53
CA VAL A 38 9.81 -45.46 30.45
C VAL A 38 10.09 -45.06 28.99
N ARG A 39 10.30 -46.05 28.10
CA ARG A 39 10.47 -45.85 26.66
C ARG A 39 9.23 -45.17 26.06
N ALA A 40 8.03 -45.67 26.34
CA ALA A 40 6.79 -45.06 25.85
C ALA A 40 6.59 -43.62 26.35
N ALA A 41 6.86 -43.35 27.63
CA ALA A 41 6.78 -42.00 28.18
C ALA A 41 7.77 -41.04 27.50
N LYS A 42 9.03 -41.45 27.34
CA LYS A 42 10.07 -40.61 26.69
C LYS A 42 9.84 -40.40 25.20
N LEU A 43 9.29 -41.39 24.49
CA LEU A 43 8.89 -41.23 23.08
C LEU A 43 7.71 -40.27 22.93
N SER A 44 6.75 -40.28 23.86
CA SER A 44 5.63 -39.32 23.86
C SER A 44 6.12 -37.89 24.12
N GLU A 45 6.97 -37.69 25.13
CA GLU A 45 7.62 -36.41 25.44
C GLU A 45 8.45 -35.89 24.25
N LEU A 46 9.25 -36.77 23.64
CA LEU A 46 10.03 -36.44 22.44
C LEU A 46 9.12 -36.01 21.28
N THR A 47 8.10 -36.82 20.94
CA THR A 47 7.18 -36.53 19.83
C THR A 47 6.48 -35.19 20.04
N SER A 48 5.94 -34.95 21.24
CA SER A 48 5.29 -33.67 21.59
C SER A 48 6.26 -32.47 21.47
N SER A 49 7.53 -32.64 21.85
CA SER A 49 8.54 -31.56 21.69
C SER A 49 8.86 -31.24 20.23
N TYR A 50 8.81 -32.22 19.32
CA TYR A 50 9.00 -32.02 17.88
C TYR A 50 7.73 -31.47 17.20
N GLU A 51 6.54 -31.90 17.63
CA GLU A 51 5.26 -31.31 17.23
C GLU A 51 5.17 -29.82 17.61
N ALA A 52 5.58 -29.45 18.83
CA ALA A 52 5.60 -28.06 19.27
C ALA A 52 6.53 -27.18 18.41
N LYS A 53 7.75 -27.64 18.12
CA LYS A 53 8.70 -26.95 17.23
C LYS A 53 8.17 -26.80 15.81
N LEU A 54 7.51 -27.84 15.29
CA LEU A 54 6.91 -27.84 13.96
C LEU A 54 5.75 -26.85 13.87
N ASN A 55 4.91 -26.77 14.91
CA ASN A 55 3.86 -25.77 15.02
C ASN A 55 4.43 -24.34 15.08
N GLU A 56 5.48 -24.09 15.88
CA GLU A 56 6.15 -22.79 15.96
C GLU A 56 6.76 -22.37 14.61
N ALA A 57 7.47 -23.28 13.94
CA ALA A 57 8.11 -23.03 12.65
C ALA A 57 7.12 -22.80 11.48
N LEU A 58 5.94 -23.45 11.51
CA LEU A 58 4.95 -23.34 10.44
C LEU A 58 3.90 -22.26 10.68
N SER A 59 3.41 -22.07 11.92
CA SER A 59 2.21 -21.26 12.18
C SER A 59 2.36 -19.80 11.76
N GLY A 60 3.42 -19.12 12.20
CA GLY A 60 3.68 -17.71 11.87
C GLY A 60 3.92 -17.46 10.38
N PRO A 61 4.84 -18.18 9.72
CA PRO A 61 5.10 -17.97 8.29
C PRO A 61 3.90 -18.34 7.39
N VAL A 62 3.09 -19.33 7.75
CA VAL A 62 1.85 -19.66 7.01
C VAL A 62 0.82 -18.55 7.16
N GLU A 63 0.63 -17.99 8.37
CA GLU A 63 -0.26 -16.85 8.60
C GLU A 63 0.17 -15.62 7.77
N ALA A 64 1.47 -15.28 7.75
CA ALA A 64 2.00 -14.19 6.93
C ALA A 64 1.84 -14.42 5.41
N LEU A 65 2.02 -15.65 4.92
CA LEU A 65 1.84 -15.99 3.50
C LEU A 65 0.36 -15.97 3.07
N LEU A 66 -0.57 -16.28 3.99
CA LEU A 66 -2.02 -16.19 3.78
C LEU A 66 -2.53 -14.75 3.88
N ASP A 67 -1.88 -13.89 4.66
CA ASP A 67 -2.19 -12.46 4.69
C ASP A 67 -1.88 -11.77 3.35
N GLY A 68 -0.71 -12.07 2.78
CA GLY A 68 -0.33 -11.65 1.43
C GLY A 68 -1.02 -12.40 0.28
N ALA A 69 -2.14 -13.10 0.53
CA ALA A 69 -2.76 -14.09 -0.36
C ALA A 69 -2.74 -13.71 -1.86
N ASN A 70 -2.00 -14.51 -2.62
CA ASN A 70 -1.81 -14.38 -4.06
C ASN A 70 -1.63 -15.77 -4.71
N LYS A 71 -1.38 -15.83 -6.02
CA LYS A 71 -1.29 -17.11 -6.76
C LYS A 71 -0.10 -17.98 -6.31
N GLU A 72 0.98 -17.37 -5.85
CA GLU A 72 2.19 -18.04 -5.37
C GLU A 72 2.10 -18.47 -3.89
N THR A 73 1.07 -18.04 -3.14
CA THR A 73 0.93 -18.35 -1.70
C THR A 73 0.98 -19.85 -1.42
N TRP A 74 0.21 -20.67 -2.15
CA TRP A 74 0.21 -22.13 -1.95
C TRP A 74 1.51 -22.83 -2.38
N PRO A 75 2.13 -22.51 -3.54
CA PRO A 75 3.49 -22.93 -3.85
C PRO A 75 4.53 -22.57 -2.78
N LEU A 76 4.48 -21.38 -2.20
CA LEU A 76 5.39 -20.94 -1.13
C LEU A 76 5.15 -21.70 0.18
N ILE A 77 3.89 -21.85 0.60
CA ILE A 77 3.49 -22.66 1.77
C ILE A 77 3.99 -24.10 1.62
N ARG A 78 3.95 -24.67 0.41
CA ARG A 78 4.43 -26.03 0.16
C ARG A 78 5.95 -26.15 0.29
N LYS A 79 6.71 -25.21 -0.28
CA LYS A 79 8.17 -25.16 -0.12
C LYS A 79 8.59 -24.99 1.34
N LEU A 80 7.85 -24.15 2.09
CA LEU A 80 8.02 -23.99 3.53
C LEU A 80 7.74 -25.31 4.28
N LEU A 81 6.56 -25.89 4.06
CA LEU A 81 6.13 -27.14 4.69
C LEU A 81 7.15 -28.25 4.44
N GLN A 82 7.59 -28.44 3.20
CA GLN A 82 8.58 -29.44 2.85
C GLN A 82 9.90 -29.18 3.59
N ARG A 83 10.47 -27.96 3.50
CA ARG A 83 11.76 -27.62 4.11
C ARG A 83 11.78 -27.81 5.63
N GLU A 84 10.75 -27.33 6.33
CA GLU A 84 10.69 -27.44 7.79
C GLU A 84 10.37 -28.87 8.24
N THR A 85 9.48 -29.57 7.53
CA THR A 85 9.12 -30.95 7.87
C THR A 85 10.29 -31.92 7.63
N GLU A 86 11.03 -31.81 6.52
CA GLU A 86 12.22 -32.61 6.25
C GLU A 86 13.32 -32.37 7.31
N SER A 87 13.56 -31.11 7.65
CA SER A 87 14.51 -30.71 8.72
C SER A 87 14.15 -31.37 10.06
N ILE A 88 12.89 -31.20 10.50
CA ILE A 88 12.39 -31.69 11.79
C ILE A 88 12.30 -33.23 11.81
N LEU A 89 11.90 -33.87 10.72
CA LEU A 89 11.90 -35.33 10.57
C LEU A 89 13.32 -35.92 10.63
N SER A 90 14.33 -35.25 10.07
CA SER A 90 15.72 -35.72 10.15
C SER A 90 16.26 -35.69 11.59
N GLY A 91 15.92 -34.64 12.34
CA GLY A 91 16.22 -34.52 13.77
C GLY A 91 15.50 -35.58 14.61
N LEU A 92 14.20 -35.80 14.37
CA LEU A 92 13.43 -36.83 15.06
C LEU A 92 13.94 -38.24 14.73
N SER A 93 14.23 -38.55 13.47
CA SER A 93 14.78 -39.84 13.05
C SER A 93 16.12 -40.15 13.75
N THR A 94 17.00 -39.15 13.84
CA THR A 94 18.26 -39.24 14.59
C THR A 94 18.01 -39.52 16.07
N ALA A 95 17.09 -38.78 16.70
CA ALA A 95 16.74 -38.99 18.11
C ALA A 95 16.09 -40.36 18.40
N LEU A 96 15.26 -40.86 17.47
CA LEU A 96 14.61 -42.17 17.57
C LEU A 96 15.59 -43.35 17.51
N SER A 97 16.73 -43.20 16.82
CA SER A 97 17.74 -44.25 16.70
C SER A 97 18.28 -44.75 18.06
N GLY A 98 18.29 -43.88 19.08
CA GLY A 98 18.74 -44.22 20.44
C GLY A 98 17.74 -45.06 21.27
N PHE A 99 16.53 -45.32 20.77
CA PHE A 99 15.47 -45.98 21.54
C PHE A 99 15.31 -47.47 21.25
N ASP A 100 16.12 -48.06 20.36
CA ASP A 100 16.07 -49.49 20.00
C ASP A 100 14.63 -49.94 19.65
N MET A 101 14.07 -49.24 18.65
CA MET A 101 12.71 -49.43 18.15
C MET A 101 12.70 -50.26 16.87
N ASP A 102 11.58 -50.93 16.61
CA ASP A 102 11.35 -51.53 15.31
C ASP A 102 11.14 -50.47 14.21
N GLU A 103 11.60 -50.78 13.01
CA GLU A 103 11.58 -49.89 11.85
C GLU A 103 10.14 -49.47 11.45
N GLN A 104 9.14 -50.33 11.71
CA GLN A 104 7.74 -50.03 11.40
C GLN A 104 7.18 -48.97 12.33
N THR A 105 7.44 -49.06 13.64
CA THR A 105 7.04 -48.05 14.63
C THR A 105 7.80 -46.75 14.40
N GLN A 106 9.11 -46.80 14.10
CA GLN A 106 9.87 -45.60 13.75
C GLN A 106 9.23 -44.90 12.53
N LYS A 107 9.00 -45.62 11.44
CA LYS A 107 8.32 -45.08 10.24
C LYS A 107 6.93 -44.54 10.55
N LYS A 108 6.15 -45.23 11.38
CA LYS A 108 4.81 -44.78 11.81
C LYS A 108 4.88 -43.45 12.58
N THR A 109 5.85 -43.26 13.47
CA THR A 109 6.03 -41.97 14.18
C THR A 109 6.41 -40.83 13.24
N LEU A 110 7.29 -41.08 12.27
CA LEU A 110 7.67 -40.10 11.25
C LEU A 110 6.47 -39.70 10.37
N THR A 111 5.69 -40.67 9.87
CA THR A 111 4.46 -40.39 9.10
C THR A 111 3.39 -39.69 9.96
N SER A 112 3.32 -39.97 11.27
CA SER A 112 2.43 -39.24 12.19
C SER A 112 2.83 -37.76 12.29
N LEU A 113 4.13 -37.46 12.37
CA LEU A 113 4.62 -36.08 12.42
C LEU A 113 4.42 -35.34 11.08
N GLU A 114 4.60 -36.01 9.94
CA GLU A 114 4.30 -35.42 8.62
C GLU A 114 2.80 -35.07 8.49
N ASN A 115 1.92 -35.95 8.97
CA ASN A 115 0.49 -35.68 9.03
C ASN A 115 0.15 -34.54 10.01
N HIS A 116 0.86 -34.44 11.14
CA HIS A 116 0.75 -33.31 12.05
C HIS A 116 1.14 -31.99 11.36
N ALA A 117 2.24 -31.97 10.59
CA ALA A 117 2.69 -30.80 9.84
C ALA A 117 1.62 -30.30 8.85
N ARG A 118 1.02 -31.23 8.09
CA ARG A 118 -0.12 -30.94 7.21
C ARG A 118 -1.31 -30.40 8.01
N GLY A 119 -1.65 -31.04 9.14
CA GLY A 119 -2.72 -30.61 10.05
C GLY A 119 -2.55 -29.19 10.61
N VAL A 120 -1.33 -28.78 10.95
CA VAL A 120 -1.03 -27.39 11.37
C VAL A 120 -1.34 -26.40 10.25
N VAL A 121 -0.88 -26.67 9.03
CA VAL A 121 -1.16 -25.81 7.86
C VAL A 121 -2.65 -25.76 7.55
N GLU A 122 -3.35 -26.90 7.58
CA GLU A 122 -4.80 -26.95 7.38
C GLU A 122 -5.57 -26.20 8.47
N GLY A 123 -5.14 -26.28 9.73
CA GLY A 123 -5.73 -25.56 10.86
C GLY A 123 -5.56 -24.05 10.69
N LYS A 124 -4.35 -23.58 10.37
CA LYS A 124 -4.07 -22.17 10.10
C LYS A 124 -4.81 -21.65 8.87
N ALA A 125 -4.90 -22.44 7.81
CA ALA A 125 -5.69 -22.09 6.63
C ALA A 125 -7.20 -21.98 6.93
N LYS A 126 -7.75 -22.80 7.84
CA LYS A 126 -9.14 -22.68 8.32
C LYS A 126 -9.35 -21.42 9.18
N GLU A 127 -8.41 -21.09 10.06
CA GLU A 127 -8.46 -19.87 10.87
C GLU A 127 -8.47 -18.61 9.97
N GLU A 128 -7.54 -18.52 9.03
CA GLU A 128 -7.43 -17.39 8.12
C GLU A 128 -8.60 -17.32 7.13
N ALA A 129 -9.11 -18.46 6.63
CA ALA A 129 -10.34 -18.50 5.84
C ALA A 129 -11.57 -17.97 6.61
N GLY A 130 -11.60 -18.07 7.95
CA GLY A 130 -12.61 -17.40 8.78
C GLY A 130 -12.51 -15.87 8.78
N ARG A 131 -11.31 -15.32 8.55
CA ARG A 131 -11.01 -13.87 8.52
C ARG A 131 -11.07 -13.27 7.11
N VAL A 132 -11.36 -14.07 6.09
CA VAL A 132 -11.35 -13.71 4.66
C VAL A 132 -12.08 -12.40 4.32
N LEU A 133 -13.22 -12.09 4.96
CA LEU A 133 -13.98 -10.86 4.69
C LEU A 133 -13.15 -9.60 4.98
N ILE A 134 -12.43 -9.62 6.10
CA ILE A 134 -11.61 -8.50 6.56
C ILE A 134 -10.46 -8.31 5.56
N ARG A 135 -9.74 -9.39 5.23
CA ARG A 135 -8.63 -9.36 4.26
C ARG A 135 -9.07 -8.94 2.85
N MET A 136 -10.26 -9.35 2.40
CA MET A 136 -10.86 -8.84 1.16
C MET A 136 -11.11 -7.33 1.19
N LYS A 137 -11.56 -6.78 2.32
CA LYS A 137 -11.78 -5.33 2.51
C LYS A 137 -10.49 -4.55 2.61
N ASP A 138 -9.47 -5.08 3.27
CA ASP A 138 -8.15 -4.46 3.38
C ASP A 138 -7.47 -4.44 2.01
N ARG A 139 -7.57 -5.54 1.25
CA ARG A 139 -7.07 -5.61 -0.13
C ARG A 139 -7.84 -4.73 -1.11
N PHE A 140 -9.14 -4.49 -0.85
CA PHE A 140 -9.91 -3.48 -1.59
C PHE A 140 -9.45 -2.07 -1.22
N SER A 141 -9.42 -1.72 0.06
CA SER A 141 -9.11 -0.37 0.54
C SER A 141 -7.69 0.07 0.18
N THR A 142 -6.71 -0.84 0.22
CA THR A 142 -5.35 -0.57 -0.28
C THR A 142 -5.37 -0.18 -1.76
N LEU A 143 -5.96 -1.00 -2.63
CA LEU A 143 -5.98 -0.74 -4.09
C LEU A 143 -6.94 0.38 -4.53
N PHE A 144 -7.99 0.66 -3.76
CA PHE A 144 -9.01 1.65 -4.09
C PHE A 144 -8.65 3.05 -3.55
N ASN A 145 -8.25 3.13 -2.28
CA ASN A 145 -7.94 4.40 -1.61
C ASN A 145 -6.49 4.87 -1.78
N HIS A 146 -5.60 4.08 -2.38
CA HIS A 146 -4.21 4.47 -2.61
C HIS A 146 -3.85 4.43 -4.10
N ASP A 147 -2.78 5.12 -4.46
CA ASP A 147 -2.15 5.06 -5.78
C ASP A 147 -1.00 4.03 -5.85
N SER A 148 -0.25 4.05 -6.95
CA SER A 148 0.91 3.18 -7.16
C SER A 148 2.09 3.46 -6.24
N GLU A 149 2.15 4.64 -5.62
CA GLU A 149 3.19 5.06 -4.67
C GLU A 149 2.74 4.85 -3.22
N SER A 150 1.60 4.17 -3.01
CA SER A 150 0.95 3.96 -1.71
C SER A 150 0.48 5.26 -1.03
N MET A 151 0.35 6.36 -1.78
CA MET A 151 -0.19 7.61 -1.25
C MET A 151 -1.73 7.60 -1.29
N PRO A 152 -2.42 8.23 -0.32
CA PRO A 152 -3.88 8.34 -0.32
C PRO A 152 -4.39 9.06 -1.58
N ARG A 153 -5.26 8.38 -2.33
CA ARG A 153 -5.82 8.83 -3.60
C ARG A 153 -6.83 9.95 -3.40
N VAL A 154 -6.58 11.08 -4.07
CA VAL A 154 -7.54 12.19 -4.17
C VAL A 154 -8.36 12.04 -5.46
N TRP A 155 -9.68 12.18 -5.36
CA TRP A 155 -10.60 12.03 -6.49
C TRP A 155 -10.68 13.33 -7.32
N THR A 156 -9.64 13.62 -8.12
CA THR A 156 -9.50 14.92 -8.82
C THR A 156 -10.41 15.07 -10.04
N GLY A 157 -10.96 13.97 -10.57
CA GLY A 157 -11.89 13.99 -11.70
C GLY A 157 -11.35 13.36 -12.98
N LYS A 158 -10.05 13.11 -13.03
CA LYS A 158 -9.32 12.49 -14.16
C LYS A 158 -9.31 10.96 -14.09
N GLU A 159 -9.55 10.41 -12.91
CA GLU A 159 -9.46 8.97 -12.63
C GLU A 159 -10.74 8.24 -13.05
N ASP A 160 -10.62 7.12 -13.77
CA ASP A 160 -11.77 6.24 -13.98
C ASP A 160 -12.01 5.35 -12.76
N ILE A 161 -12.88 5.82 -11.86
CA ILE A 161 -13.34 5.10 -10.66
C ILE A 161 -13.87 3.70 -11.03
N ARG A 162 -14.48 3.52 -12.21
CA ARG A 162 -15.02 2.21 -12.63
C ARG A 162 -13.90 1.20 -12.89
N SER A 163 -12.83 1.59 -13.58
CA SER A 163 -11.64 0.73 -13.78
C SER A 163 -10.94 0.38 -12.46
N ILE A 164 -10.79 1.36 -11.55
CA ILE A 164 -10.15 1.17 -10.25
C ILE A 164 -11.01 0.21 -9.39
N THR A 165 -12.33 0.45 -9.34
CA THR A 165 -13.29 -0.43 -8.64
C THR A 165 -13.24 -1.86 -9.18
N LYS A 166 -13.24 -2.04 -10.50
CA LYS A 166 -13.14 -3.37 -11.13
C LYS A 166 -11.83 -4.06 -10.76
N THR A 167 -10.73 -3.33 -10.77
CA THR A 167 -9.39 -3.86 -10.41
C THR A 167 -9.34 -4.28 -8.94
N ALA A 168 -9.76 -3.41 -8.01
CA ALA A 168 -9.80 -3.70 -6.58
C ALA A 168 -10.72 -4.89 -6.23
N HIS A 169 -11.91 -4.96 -6.84
CA HIS A 169 -12.79 -6.13 -6.71
C HIS A 169 -12.18 -7.42 -7.29
N SER A 170 -11.49 -7.35 -8.44
CA SER A 170 -10.82 -8.52 -9.01
C SER A 170 -9.69 -9.06 -8.13
N ALA A 171 -8.97 -8.17 -7.42
CA ALA A 171 -7.93 -8.56 -6.48
C ALA A 171 -8.51 -9.20 -5.20
N ALA A 172 -9.57 -8.63 -4.64
CA ALA A 172 -10.28 -9.23 -3.50
C ALA A 172 -10.88 -10.60 -3.87
N LEU A 173 -11.38 -10.78 -5.10
CA LEU A 173 -11.90 -12.07 -5.54
C LEU A 173 -10.80 -13.12 -5.76
N LYS A 174 -9.62 -12.72 -6.23
CA LYS A 174 -8.44 -13.59 -6.29
C LYS A 174 -8.01 -14.05 -4.89
N LEU A 175 -8.00 -13.15 -3.92
CA LEU A 175 -7.75 -13.49 -2.51
C LEU A 175 -8.79 -14.51 -1.99
N LEU A 176 -10.09 -14.30 -2.28
CA LEU A 176 -11.13 -15.29 -1.96
C LEU A 176 -10.88 -16.65 -2.65
N SER A 177 -10.48 -16.67 -3.92
CA SER A 177 -10.18 -17.94 -4.61
C SER A 177 -8.98 -18.68 -4.02
N VAL A 178 -7.96 -17.97 -3.54
CA VAL A 178 -6.80 -18.54 -2.83
C VAL A 178 -7.25 -19.16 -1.51
N MET A 179 -8.11 -18.46 -0.76
CA MET A 179 -8.58 -18.89 0.58
C MET A 179 -9.77 -19.88 0.56
N ALA A 180 -10.37 -20.16 -0.60
CA ALA A 180 -11.50 -21.10 -0.71
C ALA A 180 -11.11 -22.58 -0.57
N ALA A 181 -9.87 -22.95 -0.91
CA ALA A 181 -9.40 -24.33 -0.88
C ALA A 181 -7.89 -24.47 -0.61
N ILE A 182 -7.52 -25.54 0.10
CA ILE A 182 -6.14 -25.93 0.40
C ILE A 182 -5.49 -26.55 -0.85
N ARG A 183 -4.38 -25.96 -1.32
CA ARG A 183 -3.61 -26.45 -2.49
C ARG A 183 -2.22 -26.95 -2.08
N LEU A 184 -2.18 -27.92 -1.17
CA LEU A 184 -0.94 -28.59 -0.73
C LEU A 184 -0.42 -29.64 -1.73
N ASP A 185 -1.25 -30.10 -2.66
CA ASP A 185 -0.87 -31.00 -3.76
C ASP A 185 -1.05 -30.29 -5.11
N ASP A 186 -0.43 -30.76 -6.20
CA ASP A 186 -0.39 -30.10 -7.53
C ASP A 186 -1.71 -30.21 -8.33
N ASN A 187 -2.84 -30.20 -7.63
CA ASN A 187 -4.16 -30.32 -8.20
C ASN A 187 -4.57 -28.99 -8.84
N VAL A 188 -4.68 -28.96 -10.16
CA VAL A 188 -5.20 -27.81 -10.91
C VAL A 188 -6.71 -27.68 -10.67
N ASP A 189 -7.12 -26.61 -9.99
CA ASP A 189 -8.51 -26.28 -9.71
C ASP A 189 -9.03 -25.14 -10.61
N ASN A 190 -10.36 -25.00 -10.70
CA ASN A 190 -11.01 -23.99 -11.54
C ASN A 190 -11.74 -22.90 -10.73
N ILE A 191 -11.41 -22.75 -9.44
CA ILE A 191 -12.14 -21.87 -8.50
C ILE A 191 -12.06 -20.41 -8.94
N GLU A 192 -10.88 -19.88 -9.27
CA GLU A 192 -10.71 -18.47 -9.67
C GLU A 192 -11.58 -18.11 -10.89
N ASN A 193 -11.56 -18.92 -11.93
CA ASN A 193 -12.35 -18.70 -13.15
C ASN A 193 -13.86 -18.82 -12.90
N THR A 194 -14.27 -19.78 -12.06
CA THR A 194 -15.68 -19.99 -11.69
C THR A 194 -16.22 -18.82 -10.88
N LEU A 195 -15.44 -18.31 -9.92
CA LEU A 195 -15.77 -17.12 -9.15
C LEU A 195 -15.80 -15.87 -10.04
N CYS A 196 -14.78 -15.64 -10.88
CA CYS A 196 -14.71 -14.45 -11.72
C CYS A 196 -15.89 -14.38 -12.70
N SER A 197 -16.18 -15.47 -13.40
CA SER A 197 -17.28 -15.53 -14.37
C SER A 197 -18.65 -15.34 -13.71
N ALA A 198 -18.88 -15.94 -12.53
CA ALA A 198 -20.16 -15.80 -11.81
C ALA A 198 -20.34 -14.45 -11.08
N LEU A 199 -19.26 -13.78 -10.63
CA LEU A 199 -19.34 -12.68 -9.66
C LEU A 199 -18.78 -11.32 -10.13
N LEU A 200 -17.96 -11.27 -11.19
CA LEU A 200 -17.46 -10.01 -11.78
C LEU A 200 -18.16 -9.62 -13.08
N ASP A 201 -18.52 -10.58 -13.94
CA ASP A 201 -19.18 -10.31 -15.23
C ASP A 201 -20.70 -10.08 -15.08
N THR A 202 -21.05 -9.29 -14.07
CA THR A 202 -22.41 -8.91 -13.69
C THR A 202 -23.04 -7.87 -14.64
N LYS A 203 -22.80 -8.00 -15.95
CA LYS A 203 -23.55 -7.27 -16.98
C LYS A 203 -25.01 -7.74 -17.08
N GLY A 204 -25.37 -8.82 -16.36
CA GLY A 204 -26.69 -9.46 -16.33
C GLY A 204 -27.57 -9.25 -15.08
N ILE A 205 -27.21 -8.41 -14.08
CA ILE A 205 -28.18 -8.11 -12.99
C ILE A 205 -29.38 -7.29 -13.50
N ALA A 206 -29.26 -6.61 -14.63
CA ALA A 206 -30.39 -5.98 -15.33
C ALA A 206 -31.25 -6.98 -16.15
N SER A 207 -30.89 -8.28 -16.22
CA SER A 207 -31.61 -9.29 -17.01
C SER A 207 -32.28 -10.39 -16.18
N VAL A 208 -32.57 -10.14 -14.89
CA VAL A 208 -33.36 -11.04 -14.04
C VAL A 208 -34.80 -11.24 -14.58
N THR A 209 -35.26 -10.38 -15.48
CA THR A 209 -36.57 -10.43 -16.16
C THR A 209 -36.60 -11.21 -17.49
N LYS A 210 -35.60 -12.05 -17.80
CA LYS A 210 -35.72 -13.06 -18.87
C LYS A 210 -35.41 -14.48 -18.38
N TRP A 211 -36.44 -15.15 -17.86
CA TRP A 211 -36.47 -16.61 -17.78
C TRP A 211 -36.26 -17.20 -19.18
N GLY A 212 -35.31 -18.13 -19.34
CA GLY A 212 -35.03 -18.73 -20.66
C GLY A 212 -33.73 -19.49 -20.86
N SER A 213 -33.07 -20.00 -19.80
CA SER A 213 -32.05 -21.05 -19.95
C SER A 213 -31.83 -21.83 -18.66
N THR A 214 -31.82 -23.15 -18.80
CA THR A 214 -31.52 -24.11 -17.72
C THR A 214 -30.01 -24.23 -17.52
N THR A 215 -29.38 -23.15 -17.05
CA THR A 215 -28.00 -23.18 -16.53
C THR A 215 -28.06 -23.28 -15.01
N SER A 216 -27.70 -24.45 -14.47
CA SER A 216 -27.50 -24.63 -13.03
C SER A 216 -26.51 -23.58 -12.50
N ASP A 217 -26.87 -22.92 -11.40
CA ASP A 217 -26.00 -21.93 -10.75
C ASP A 217 -24.73 -22.63 -10.24
N PRO A 218 -23.53 -22.32 -10.79
CA PRO A 218 -22.30 -23.02 -10.42
C PRO A 218 -21.90 -22.77 -8.95
N LEU A 219 -22.47 -21.74 -8.31
CA LEU A 219 -22.26 -21.42 -6.90
C LEU A 219 -23.36 -21.97 -5.96
N ALA A 220 -24.33 -22.72 -6.49
CA ALA A 220 -25.33 -23.42 -5.68
C ALA A 220 -24.86 -24.81 -5.18
N SER A 221 -23.70 -25.27 -5.63
CA SER A 221 -23.08 -26.53 -5.16
C SER A 221 -22.50 -26.38 -3.75
N SER A 222 -22.56 -27.44 -2.95
CA SER A 222 -21.83 -27.56 -1.68
C SER A 222 -20.33 -27.82 -1.87
N THR A 223 -19.92 -28.31 -3.05
CA THR A 223 -18.57 -28.83 -3.34
C THR A 223 -18.01 -28.17 -4.59
N TRP A 224 -16.70 -27.88 -4.61
CA TRP A 224 -15.99 -27.37 -5.78
C TRP A 224 -15.66 -28.50 -6.76
N ASP A 225 -15.78 -28.24 -8.08
CA ASP A 225 -15.30 -29.18 -9.09
C ASP A 225 -13.77 -29.39 -8.95
N LYS A 226 -13.34 -30.65 -9.05
CA LYS A 226 -11.94 -31.13 -8.92
C LYS A 226 -11.24 -30.89 -7.57
N VAL A 227 -11.95 -30.47 -6.51
CA VAL A 227 -11.38 -30.32 -5.16
C VAL A 227 -11.99 -31.34 -4.20
N PRO A 228 -11.18 -32.17 -3.51
CA PRO A 228 -11.71 -33.15 -2.57
C PRO A 228 -12.27 -32.48 -1.31
N PRO A 229 -13.34 -33.02 -0.67
CA PRO A 229 -14.06 -32.34 0.41
C PRO A 229 -13.20 -31.93 1.62
N ASN A 230 -12.15 -32.71 1.93
CA ASN A 230 -11.23 -32.42 3.04
C ASN A 230 -10.39 -31.14 2.84
N LYS A 231 -10.24 -30.66 1.59
CA LYS A 231 -9.46 -29.46 1.25
C LYS A 231 -10.30 -28.21 1.07
N ILE A 232 -11.64 -28.30 1.16
CA ILE A 232 -12.53 -27.15 1.01
C ILE A 232 -12.52 -26.35 2.32
N LEU A 233 -12.15 -25.08 2.23
CA LEU A 233 -12.19 -24.13 3.34
C LEU A 233 -13.47 -23.31 3.32
N ILE A 234 -13.88 -22.86 2.12
CA ILE A 234 -15.07 -22.05 1.89
C ILE A 234 -15.85 -22.68 0.74
N THR A 235 -17.11 -23.06 1.00
CA THR A 235 -17.99 -23.63 -0.02
C THR A 235 -18.39 -22.60 -1.09
N PRO A 236 -18.81 -23.02 -2.31
CA PRO A 236 -19.29 -22.10 -3.34
C PRO A 236 -20.45 -21.21 -2.86
N VAL A 237 -21.38 -21.77 -2.09
CA VAL A 237 -22.51 -21.04 -1.48
C VAL A 237 -22.02 -19.98 -0.48
N GLN A 238 -21.06 -20.32 0.39
CA GLN A 238 -20.46 -19.34 1.31
C GLN A 238 -19.72 -18.23 0.56
N CYS A 239 -18.98 -18.55 -0.51
CA CYS A 239 -18.32 -17.55 -1.35
C CYS A 239 -19.32 -16.55 -1.95
N LYS A 240 -20.51 -17.03 -2.37
CA LYS A 240 -21.60 -16.18 -2.88
C LYS A 240 -22.20 -15.27 -1.81
N ILE A 241 -22.38 -15.76 -0.58
CA ILE A 241 -22.88 -14.96 0.56
C ILE A 241 -21.85 -13.91 0.96
N LEU A 242 -20.60 -14.33 1.14
CA LEU A 242 -19.46 -13.49 1.48
C LEU A 242 -19.25 -12.38 0.44
N TRP A 243 -19.32 -12.70 -0.85
CA TRP A 243 -19.21 -11.71 -1.93
C TRP A 243 -20.32 -10.66 -1.87
N ARG A 244 -21.56 -11.05 -1.57
CA ARG A 244 -22.68 -10.12 -1.40
C ARG A 244 -22.45 -9.17 -0.22
N GLN A 245 -22.01 -9.69 0.92
CA GLN A 245 -21.67 -8.88 2.09
C GLN A 245 -20.53 -7.90 1.78
N TYR A 246 -19.41 -8.40 1.24
CA TYR A 246 -18.27 -7.61 0.81
C TYR A 246 -18.67 -6.50 -0.18
N ARG A 247 -19.53 -6.81 -1.16
CA ARG A 247 -20.03 -5.82 -2.13
C ARG A 247 -20.88 -4.74 -1.47
N ALA A 248 -21.79 -5.09 -0.57
CA ALA A 248 -22.60 -4.11 0.15
C ALA A 248 -21.74 -3.17 1.03
N GLU A 249 -20.72 -3.71 1.71
CA GLU A 249 -19.82 -2.90 2.54
C GLU A 249 -18.88 -2.00 1.71
N THR A 250 -18.45 -2.43 0.52
CA THR A 250 -17.57 -1.64 -0.36
C THR A 250 -18.33 -0.66 -1.28
N GLU A 251 -19.61 -0.91 -1.56
CA GLU A 251 -20.47 -0.04 -2.38
C GLU A 251 -20.61 1.38 -1.79
N TYR A 252 -20.65 1.50 -0.46
CA TYR A 252 -20.61 2.81 0.21
C TYR A 252 -19.34 3.59 -0.13
N CYS A 253 -18.16 2.96 -0.06
CA CYS A 253 -16.87 3.58 -0.37
C CYS A 253 -16.78 4.01 -1.84
N VAL A 254 -17.29 3.18 -2.76
CA VAL A 254 -17.36 3.52 -4.20
C VAL A 254 -18.31 4.70 -4.45
N THR A 255 -19.47 4.72 -3.79
CA THR A 255 -20.45 5.82 -3.90
C THR A 255 -19.87 7.12 -3.34
N GLN A 256 -19.16 7.06 -2.22
CA GLN A 256 -18.47 8.20 -1.63
C GLN A 256 -17.40 8.76 -2.58
N ALA A 257 -16.58 7.92 -3.19
CA ALA A 257 -15.59 8.33 -4.20
C ALA A 257 -16.24 9.02 -5.41
N ILE A 258 -17.36 8.49 -5.93
CA ILE A 258 -18.10 9.10 -7.04
C ILE A 258 -18.64 10.48 -6.64
N SER A 259 -19.27 10.59 -5.46
CA SER A 259 -19.81 11.86 -4.97
C SER A 259 -18.72 12.91 -4.70
N ALA A 260 -17.55 12.51 -4.20
CA ALA A 260 -16.39 13.38 -4.02
C ALA A 260 -15.83 13.84 -5.38
N GLN A 261 -15.77 12.94 -6.37
CA GLN A 261 -15.33 13.30 -7.72
C GLN A 261 -16.32 14.26 -8.41
N GLU A 262 -17.62 14.07 -8.25
CA GLU A 262 -18.63 15.00 -8.73
C GLU A 262 -18.55 16.37 -8.04
N ALA A 263 -18.33 16.39 -6.72
CA ALA A 263 -18.13 17.64 -5.97
C ALA A 263 -16.90 18.41 -6.48
N ASN A 264 -15.77 17.72 -6.69
CA ASN A 264 -14.57 18.34 -7.24
C ASN A 264 -14.79 18.86 -8.68
N LYS A 265 -15.47 18.08 -9.55
CA LYS A 265 -15.88 18.53 -10.90
C LYS A 265 -16.79 19.77 -10.86
N ARG A 266 -17.70 19.87 -9.89
CA ARG A 266 -18.57 21.06 -9.69
C ARG A 266 -17.78 22.26 -9.17
N SER A 267 -16.85 22.06 -8.23
CA SER A 267 -16.03 23.15 -7.67
C SER A 267 -15.12 23.81 -8.71
N ASN A 268 -14.54 23.03 -9.63
CA ASN A 268 -13.73 23.55 -10.73
C ASN A 268 -14.53 24.40 -11.73
N ASN A 269 -15.87 24.26 -11.73
CA ASN A 269 -16.77 25.07 -12.56
C ASN A 269 -17.30 26.31 -11.81
N TRP A 270 -16.84 26.59 -10.58
CA TRP A 270 -17.27 27.75 -9.78
C TRP A 270 -16.53 29.02 -10.19
N LEU A 271 -16.57 29.33 -11.49
CA LEU A 271 -16.38 30.71 -11.95
C LEU A 271 -17.54 31.55 -11.38
N PRO A 272 -17.30 32.79 -10.92
CA PRO A 272 -18.38 33.69 -10.55
C PRO A 272 -19.36 33.83 -11.73
N PRO A 273 -20.68 33.90 -11.49
CA PRO A 273 -21.67 33.98 -12.57
C PRO A 273 -21.32 35.10 -13.57
N PRO A 274 -21.66 34.97 -14.87
CA PRO A 274 -21.32 35.99 -15.86
C PRO A 274 -21.80 37.40 -15.48
N TRP A 275 -22.95 37.52 -14.82
CA TRP A 275 -23.45 38.79 -14.29
C TRP A 275 -22.59 39.36 -13.15
N ALA A 276 -21.96 38.53 -12.33
CA ALA A 276 -21.07 38.94 -11.24
C ALA A 276 -19.70 39.39 -11.78
N ILE A 277 -19.21 38.75 -12.85
CA ILE A 277 -18.03 39.21 -13.60
C ILE A 277 -18.31 40.60 -14.22
N VAL A 278 -19.46 40.75 -14.88
CA VAL A 278 -19.89 42.05 -15.44
C VAL A 278 -20.08 43.10 -14.35
N ALA A 279 -20.65 42.74 -13.19
CA ALA A 279 -20.79 43.65 -12.06
C ALA A 279 -19.43 44.10 -11.50
N LEU A 280 -18.46 43.19 -11.33
CA LEU A 280 -17.10 43.55 -10.91
C LEU A 280 -16.42 44.49 -11.90
N ILE A 281 -16.59 44.27 -13.21
CA ILE A 281 -16.05 45.15 -14.25
C ILE A 281 -16.71 46.54 -14.16
N ILE A 282 -18.03 46.63 -14.07
CA ILE A 282 -18.75 47.92 -14.03
C ILE A 282 -18.49 48.70 -12.74
N LEU A 283 -18.49 48.04 -11.58
CA LEU A 283 -18.24 48.70 -10.30
C LEU A 283 -16.76 49.11 -10.16
N GLY A 284 -15.83 48.25 -10.60
CA GLY A 284 -14.40 48.56 -10.65
C GLY A 284 -14.02 49.63 -11.68
N PHE A 285 -14.85 49.85 -12.71
CA PHE A 285 -14.61 50.88 -13.72
C PHE A 285 -14.64 52.31 -13.13
N ASN A 286 -15.39 52.55 -12.05
CA ASN A 286 -15.38 53.83 -11.35
C ASN A 286 -14.02 54.10 -10.65
N GLU A 287 -13.42 53.08 -10.05
CA GLU A 287 -12.07 53.13 -9.46
C GLU A 287 -11.00 53.34 -10.55
N PHE A 288 -11.15 52.66 -11.69
CA PHE A 288 -10.24 52.83 -12.84
C PHE A 288 -10.34 54.21 -13.48
N LEU A 289 -11.55 54.79 -13.58
CA LEU A 289 -11.76 56.15 -14.09
C LEU A 289 -11.25 57.22 -13.11
N THR A 290 -11.37 57.02 -11.80
CA THR A 290 -10.81 57.98 -10.82
C THR A 290 -9.28 57.98 -10.83
N LEU A 291 -8.66 56.82 -11.08
CA LEU A 291 -7.22 56.70 -11.33
C LEU A 291 -6.80 57.49 -12.59
N LEU A 292 -7.50 57.32 -13.71
CA LEU A 292 -7.22 58.01 -14.98
C LEU A 292 -7.50 59.52 -14.93
N ARG A 293 -8.53 59.95 -14.18
CA ARG A 293 -8.95 61.36 -14.12
C ARG A 293 -8.06 62.21 -13.20
N ASN A 294 -7.35 61.61 -12.24
CA ASN A 294 -6.45 62.33 -11.36
C ASN A 294 -4.99 61.85 -11.58
N PRO A 295 -4.16 62.59 -12.35
CA PRO A 295 -2.79 62.19 -12.66
C PRO A 295 -1.90 62.07 -11.42
N LEU A 296 -2.30 62.66 -10.29
CA LEU A 296 -1.59 62.56 -9.01
C LEU A 296 -1.62 61.13 -8.46
N TYR A 297 -2.72 60.36 -8.64
CA TYR A 297 -2.75 58.96 -8.21
C TYR A 297 -1.84 58.07 -9.06
N VAL A 298 -1.77 58.33 -10.38
CA VAL A 298 -0.79 57.66 -11.26
C VAL A 298 0.64 57.98 -10.81
N GLY A 299 0.92 59.23 -10.44
CA GLY A 299 2.19 59.64 -9.84
C GLY A 299 2.51 58.92 -8.53
N ILE A 300 1.56 58.81 -7.60
CA ILE A 300 1.74 58.09 -6.32
C ILE A 300 2.00 56.60 -6.56
N ILE A 301 1.25 55.95 -7.45
CA ILE A 301 1.46 54.54 -7.81
C ILE A 301 2.81 54.35 -8.49
N PHE A 302 3.22 55.28 -9.36
CA PHE A 302 4.54 55.22 -10.01
C PHE A 302 5.69 55.39 -9.02
N VAL A 303 5.60 56.34 -8.07
CA VAL A 303 6.57 56.50 -6.98
C VAL A 303 6.59 55.27 -6.06
N GLY A 304 5.42 54.72 -5.72
CA GLY A 304 5.29 53.48 -4.96
C GLY A 304 5.91 52.28 -5.68
N TYR A 305 5.70 52.16 -6.99
CA TYR A 305 6.32 51.15 -7.84
C TYR A 305 7.85 51.32 -7.92
N LEU A 306 8.36 52.55 -8.06
CA LEU A 306 9.80 52.82 -8.04
C LEU A 306 10.42 52.49 -6.67
N MET A 307 9.75 52.81 -5.57
CA MET A 307 10.14 52.38 -4.21
C MET A 307 10.16 50.85 -4.09
N LEU A 308 9.10 50.17 -4.55
CA LEU A 308 9.00 48.71 -4.48
C LEU A 308 10.04 48.02 -5.38
N LYS A 309 10.34 48.59 -6.55
CA LYS A 309 11.41 48.12 -7.44
C LYS A 309 12.80 48.40 -6.88
N ALA A 310 13.02 49.56 -6.24
CA ALA A 310 14.27 49.86 -5.54
C ALA A 310 14.50 48.88 -4.39
N LEU A 311 13.45 48.61 -3.59
CA LEU A 311 13.46 47.58 -2.56
C LEU A 311 13.71 46.19 -3.14
N TRP A 312 13.11 45.81 -4.27
CA TRP A 312 13.36 44.53 -4.95
C TRP A 312 14.80 44.39 -5.49
N VAL A 313 15.46 45.50 -5.82
CA VAL A 313 16.85 45.50 -6.30
C VAL A 313 17.86 45.59 -5.14
N GLN A 314 17.47 46.15 -3.99
CA GLN A 314 18.32 46.29 -2.80
C GLN A 314 18.19 45.11 -1.82
N LEU A 315 16.99 44.56 -1.67
CA LEU A 315 16.80 43.21 -1.16
C LEU A 315 17.12 42.27 -2.32
N ASP A 316 18.34 41.75 -2.37
CA ASP A 316 18.72 40.70 -3.33
C ASP A 316 17.98 39.40 -2.99
N ILE A 317 16.71 39.34 -3.39
CA ILE A 317 15.76 38.27 -3.10
C ILE A 317 16.22 36.95 -3.73
N SER A 318 16.94 37.01 -4.86
CA SER A 318 17.56 35.82 -5.46
C SER A 318 18.78 35.34 -4.66
N GLY A 319 19.57 36.26 -4.09
CA GLY A 319 20.67 35.94 -3.18
C GLY A 319 20.21 35.35 -1.84
N GLU A 320 19.33 36.03 -1.10
CA GLU A 320 19.00 35.63 0.29
C GLU A 320 18.05 34.43 0.40
N PHE A 321 17.18 34.16 -0.60
CA PHE A 321 16.36 32.94 -0.59
C PHE A 321 17.15 31.66 -0.91
N SER A 322 18.38 31.75 -1.40
CA SER A 322 19.25 30.58 -1.61
C SER A 322 19.63 29.85 -0.31
N HIS A 323 19.53 30.53 0.85
CA HIS A 323 19.75 29.96 2.18
C HIS A 323 18.46 29.49 2.89
N GLY A 324 17.34 29.44 2.18
CA GLY A 324 16.06 28.91 2.68
C GLY A 324 15.06 29.99 3.11
N VAL A 325 13.78 29.60 3.07
CA VAL A 325 12.63 30.54 3.17
C VAL A 325 12.54 31.25 4.53
N LEU A 326 12.79 30.53 5.64
CA LEU A 326 12.66 31.09 7.00
C LEU A 326 13.73 32.13 7.34
N PRO A 327 15.04 31.90 7.14
CA PRO A 327 16.07 32.93 7.33
C PRO A 327 15.88 34.14 6.41
N GLY A 328 15.51 33.91 5.14
CA GLY A 328 15.31 34.95 4.14
C GLY A 328 14.28 36.00 4.57
N ILE A 329 13.10 35.56 5.04
CA ILE A 329 12.02 36.46 5.47
C ILE A 329 12.43 37.32 6.68
N ILE A 330 13.20 36.76 7.62
CA ILE A 330 13.65 37.48 8.83
C ILE A 330 14.73 38.53 8.47
N SER A 331 15.69 38.18 7.61
CA SER A 331 16.68 39.15 7.10
C SER A 331 16.01 40.29 6.31
N LEU A 332 15.01 39.95 5.47
CA LEU A 332 14.22 40.93 4.73
C LEU A 332 13.56 41.95 5.66
N SER A 333 12.87 41.48 6.71
CA SER A 333 12.11 42.35 7.62
C SER A 333 12.99 43.34 8.40
N THR A 334 14.20 42.91 8.81
CA THR A 334 15.13 43.75 9.58
C THR A 334 15.84 44.79 8.72
N LYS A 335 16.10 44.49 7.43
CA LYS A 335 16.68 45.45 6.48
C LYS A 335 15.65 46.43 5.88
N PHE A 336 14.37 46.07 5.84
CA PHE A 336 13.32 46.84 5.17
C PHE A 336 13.21 48.29 5.67
N ILE A 337 13.08 48.48 7.00
CA ILE A 337 12.90 49.80 7.63
C ILE A 337 14.10 50.75 7.42
N PRO A 338 15.36 50.37 7.74
CA PRO A 338 16.51 51.26 7.50
C PRO A 338 16.74 51.55 6.01
N THR A 339 16.42 50.60 5.11
CA THR A 339 16.53 50.83 3.66
C THR A 339 15.54 51.90 3.19
N ILE A 340 14.27 51.81 3.60
CA ILE A 340 13.27 52.85 3.31
C ILE A 340 13.72 54.20 3.86
N MET A 341 14.21 54.26 5.11
CA MET A 341 14.68 55.51 5.71
C MET A 341 15.86 56.11 4.93
N SER A 342 16.79 55.29 4.45
CA SER A 342 17.92 55.74 3.64
C SER A 342 17.49 56.28 2.27
N LEU A 343 16.52 55.61 1.61
CA LEU A 343 15.96 56.07 0.33
C LEU A 343 15.18 57.38 0.50
N LEU A 344 14.38 57.50 1.57
CA LEU A 344 13.58 58.69 1.86
C LEU A 344 14.47 59.90 2.20
N LYS A 345 15.56 59.68 2.98
CA LYS A 345 16.56 60.71 3.25
C LYS A 345 17.30 61.14 1.97
N LYS A 346 17.71 60.18 1.14
CA LYS A 346 18.39 60.47 -0.13
C LYS A 346 17.50 61.22 -1.12
N LEU A 347 16.22 60.87 -1.21
CA LEU A 347 15.22 61.62 -1.98
C LEU A 347 15.02 63.07 -1.46
N ALA A 348 15.03 63.25 -0.14
CA ALA A 348 14.91 64.58 0.46
C ALA A 348 16.16 65.45 0.21
N GLU A 349 17.35 64.86 0.29
CA GLU A 349 18.63 65.54 -0.02
C GLU A 349 18.71 65.91 -1.51
N GLU A 350 18.37 65.01 -2.42
CA GLU A 350 18.34 65.27 -3.87
C GLU A 350 17.28 66.35 -4.23
N GLY A 351 16.12 66.33 -3.56
CA GLY A 351 15.06 67.32 -3.72
C GLY A 351 15.43 68.72 -3.23
N GLN A 352 16.25 68.82 -2.17
CA GLN A 352 16.81 70.10 -1.71
C GLN A 352 17.96 70.59 -2.60
N ALA A 353 18.79 69.68 -3.13
CA ALA A 353 19.86 70.03 -4.08
C ALA A 353 19.31 70.63 -5.38
N ALA A 354 18.16 70.15 -5.87
CA ALA A 354 17.47 70.72 -7.03
C ALA A 354 16.87 72.12 -6.75
N ALA A 355 16.50 72.42 -5.50
CA ALA A 355 15.86 73.69 -5.13
C ALA A 355 16.85 74.86 -4.93
N ASN A 356 18.14 74.59 -4.72
CA ASN A 356 19.12 75.60 -4.32
C ASN A 356 19.95 76.21 -5.48
N ASN A 357 19.68 75.83 -6.72
CA ASN A 357 20.32 76.40 -7.92
C ASN A 357 19.44 77.51 -8.53
N ASN A 358 19.59 78.75 -8.08
CA ASN A 358 18.90 79.92 -8.66
C ASN A 358 19.75 80.54 -9.81
N PRO A 359 19.14 81.09 -10.89
CA PRO A 359 19.77 81.17 -12.20
C PRO A 359 20.43 82.53 -12.52
N GLN A 360 21.40 82.54 -13.44
CA GLN A 360 21.94 83.77 -14.02
C GLN A 360 21.38 84.05 -15.43
N SER A 361 20.39 84.93 -15.46
CA SER A 361 20.18 86.02 -16.43
C SER A 361 20.41 85.77 -17.94
N THR A 362 19.29 85.72 -18.68
CA THR A 362 19.01 86.48 -19.92
C THR A 362 19.97 86.40 -21.12
N ASN A 363 19.44 86.03 -22.31
CA ASN A 363 18.96 87.06 -23.26
C ASN A 363 18.21 86.53 -24.50
N ALA A 364 17.45 87.46 -25.11
CA ALA A 364 16.97 87.47 -26.49
C ALA A 364 15.95 86.41 -26.95
N SER A 365 14.67 86.73 -26.76
CA SER A 365 13.61 86.29 -27.67
C SER A 365 13.74 86.99 -29.03
N ALA A 366 13.84 86.21 -30.11
CA ALA A 366 13.72 86.70 -31.48
C ALA A 366 12.90 85.70 -32.30
N SER A 367 11.79 86.19 -32.86
CA SER A 367 10.90 85.42 -33.74
C SER A 367 11.51 85.26 -35.14
N LYS A 368 11.35 84.08 -35.74
CA LYS A 368 11.18 83.95 -37.19
C LYS A 368 10.56 82.61 -37.61
N SER A 369 9.89 82.69 -38.75
CA SER A 369 9.10 81.64 -39.38
C SER A 369 9.92 80.53 -40.03
N LEU A 370 9.27 79.40 -40.26
CA LEU A 370 9.66 78.34 -41.20
C LEU A 370 10.09 78.90 -42.58
N PRO A 371 10.95 78.18 -43.33
CA PRO A 371 10.40 77.16 -44.22
C PRO A 371 11.18 75.83 -44.34
N ASN A 372 10.49 74.84 -44.90
CA ASN A 372 11.01 73.57 -45.43
C ASN A 372 12.22 73.74 -46.37
N THR A 373 13.00 72.67 -46.57
CA THR A 373 13.13 71.92 -47.86
C THR A 373 14.23 70.83 -47.80
N THR A 374 13.82 69.54 -47.82
CA THR A 374 14.44 68.29 -48.41
C THR A 374 15.96 68.05 -48.37
N SER A 375 16.55 66.84 -48.35
CA SER A 375 16.21 65.39 -48.26
C SER A 375 17.60 64.63 -48.32
N PRO A 376 17.80 63.33 -48.66
CA PRO A 376 16.91 62.17 -48.89
C PRO A 376 17.39 60.80 -48.28
N LEU A 377 16.60 59.73 -48.50
CA LEU A 377 17.01 58.32 -48.80
C LEU A 377 17.91 57.56 -47.77
N LEU A 378 17.51 56.44 -47.12
CA LEU A 378 17.44 55.01 -47.55
C LEU A 378 17.23 54.17 -46.23
N THR A 379 16.91 52.87 -46.14
CA THR A 379 16.20 51.85 -46.95
C THR A 379 15.97 50.59 -46.09
N ALA A 380 14.88 49.84 -46.35
CA ALA A 380 14.58 48.48 -45.86
C ALA A 380 14.34 48.30 -44.33
N SER A 381 13.37 47.54 -43.81
CA SER A 381 12.59 46.36 -44.25
C SER A 381 13.33 45.01 -44.20
N SER A 382 12.84 44.10 -43.34
CA SER A 382 13.32 42.72 -43.11
C SER A 382 14.78 42.62 -42.58
N THR A 383 15.18 41.61 -41.80
CA THR A 383 14.81 40.19 -41.83
C THR A 383 14.99 39.50 -40.46
N VAL A 384 14.55 38.23 -40.40
CA VAL A 384 14.75 37.15 -39.41
C VAL A 384 14.11 37.34 -38.00
N THR A 385 13.73 36.28 -37.26
CA THR A 385 13.89 34.82 -37.49
C THR A 385 12.63 34.02 -37.18
N SER A 386 12.32 32.99 -37.97
CA SER A 386 11.42 31.88 -37.60
C SER A 386 12.17 30.81 -36.80
N SER A 387 11.54 30.18 -35.80
CA SER A 387 12.01 28.88 -35.30
C SER A 387 10.85 28.04 -34.76
N ALA A 388 10.25 27.23 -35.64
CA ALA A 388 9.38 26.13 -35.22
C ALA A 388 10.28 24.94 -34.86
N ASN A 389 10.18 24.44 -33.62
CA ASN A 389 10.96 23.30 -33.17
C ASN A 389 10.15 22.01 -33.39
N GLY A 390 10.70 21.07 -34.16
CA GLY A 390 10.11 19.76 -34.40
C GLY A 390 11.08 18.66 -33.98
N THR A 391 10.60 17.68 -33.24
CA THR A 391 11.34 16.45 -32.91
C THR A 391 10.37 15.28 -32.83
N LYS A 392 10.62 14.26 -33.66
CA LYS A 392 10.02 12.94 -33.56
C LYS A 392 11.01 11.93 -34.14
N GLU A 393 11.24 10.85 -33.39
CA GLU A 393 11.61 9.50 -33.86
C GLU A 393 12.86 9.35 -34.76
N GLU A 394 13.94 8.83 -34.16
CA GLU A 394 14.39 7.44 -34.40
C GLU A 394 14.68 6.76 -33.05
#